data_AF-A0A7W1KWX7-F1
#
_entry.id   AF-A0A7W1KWX7-F1
#
_cell.length_a   1.000
_cell.length_b   1.000
_cell.length_c   1.000
_cell.angle_alpha   90.00
_cell.angle_beta   90.00
_cell.angle_gamma   90.00
#
_symmetry.space_group_name_H-M   'P 1'
#
loop_
_entity.id
_entity.type
_entity.pdbx_description
1 polymer ?
#
loop_
_entity_poly.entity_id
_entity_poly.type
_entity_poly.pdbx_seq_one_letter_code
_entity_poly.pdbx_strand_id
1 'polypeptide(L)'
;MSYRNLFAALLIAFAFAQVALAQSPTATPNAAAQNPAPSKPLAVINNQQITLADIDPQIRASIENLDKDVADVRRRVLDLQIAQMLLEAEAKKSNTTYEQLVKAEISSKVSDPTEVEIKALYDANRNYFGATDLEQARPTIRQ
;
A
#
# COMPACT_ATOMS: atom_id res chain seq x y z
N MET A 1 9.49 -35.20 45.12
CA MET A 1 9.12 -36.09 44.00
C MET A 1 8.68 -35.16 42.87
N SER A 2 9.43 -34.89 41.80
CA SER A 2 10.57 -35.59 41.16
C SER A 2 10.21 -36.94 40.56
N TYR A 3 9.89 -36.94 39.26
CA TYR A 3 10.09 -38.07 38.35
C TYR A 3 11.04 -37.62 37.24
N ARG A 4 12.32 -37.96 37.41
CA ARG A 4 13.25 -38.13 36.30
C ARG A 4 12.95 -39.49 35.66
N ASN A 5 13.15 -39.59 34.34
CA ASN A 5 13.94 -40.63 33.66
C ASN A 5 13.76 -40.47 32.13
N LEU A 6 14.82 -40.13 31.39
CA LEU A 6 15.93 -40.99 30.93
C LEU A 6 15.60 -41.73 29.61
N PHE A 7 15.98 -41.11 28.50
CA PHE A 7 16.68 -41.80 27.41
C PHE A 7 17.87 -40.93 26.98
N ALA A 8 19.03 -41.55 26.83
CA ALA A 8 20.32 -40.89 26.59
C ALA A 8 21.26 -41.83 25.83
N ALA A 9 22.28 -41.27 25.15
CA ALA A 9 23.25 -41.97 24.28
C ALA A 9 22.60 -42.58 23.01
N LEU A 10 23.28 -42.76 21.86
CA LEU A 10 24.55 -42.26 21.28
C LEU A 10 24.35 -42.31 19.72
N LEU A 11 25.22 -41.88 18.81
CA LEU A 11 26.66 -41.59 18.86
C LEU A 11 27.02 -40.33 18.01
N ILE A 12 28.32 -40.09 17.89
CA ILE A 12 29.02 -39.00 17.21
C ILE A 12 29.19 -39.28 15.70
N ALA A 13 29.07 -38.24 14.86
CA ALA A 13 29.82 -38.12 13.60
C ALA A 13 30.24 -36.64 13.38
N PHE A 14 31.43 -36.41 12.85
CA PHE A 14 32.10 -35.10 12.86
C PHE A 14 32.13 -34.47 11.46
N ALA A 15 31.61 -33.26 11.30
CA ALA A 15 31.62 -32.52 10.03
C ALA A 15 31.86 -31.02 10.26
N PHE A 16 33.13 -30.64 10.45
CA PHE A 16 33.56 -29.24 10.55
C PHE A 16 33.57 -28.60 9.15
N ALA A 17 32.38 -28.30 8.61
CA ALA A 17 32.25 -27.51 7.40
C ALA A 17 32.67 -26.06 7.70
N GLN A 18 33.87 -25.66 7.27
CA GLN A 18 34.34 -24.29 7.47
C GLN A 18 33.49 -23.32 6.65
N VAL A 19 32.71 -22.47 7.34
CA VAL A 19 32.14 -21.27 6.74
C VAL A 19 33.29 -20.28 6.54
N ALA A 20 33.89 -20.31 5.35
CA ALA A 20 34.82 -19.28 4.92
C ALA A 20 34.08 -17.94 4.91
N LEU A 21 34.56 -16.98 5.70
CA LEU A 21 34.10 -15.60 5.68
C LEU A 21 34.56 -14.92 4.39
N ALA A 22 33.89 -15.24 3.29
CA ALA A 22 34.01 -14.55 2.02
C ALA A 22 33.58 -13.09 2.22
N GLN A 23 34.56 -12.21 2.39
CA GLN A 23 34.33 -10.78 2.54
C GLN A 23 33.71 -10.24 1.25
N SER A 24 32.41 -9.97 1.27
CA SER A 24 31.74 -9.29 0.16
C SER A 24 32.46 -7.96 -0.11
N PRO A 25 32.98 -7.72 -1.33
CA PRO A 25 33.65 -6.47 -1.63
C PRO A 25 32.65 -5.33 -1.43
N THR A 26 32.98 -4.37 -0.56
CA THR A 26 32.15 -3.18 -0.33
C THR A 26 32.09 -2.38 -1.62
N ALA A 27 30.99 -2.52 -2.35
CA ALA A 27 30.71 -1.72 -3.53
C ALA A 27 30.68 -0.24 -3.12
N THR A 28 31.72 0.50 -3.48
CA THR A 28 31.69 1.96 -3.43
C THR A 28 30.49 2.41 -4.27
N PRO A 29 29.60 3.27 -3.73
CA PRO A 29 28.52 3.84 -4.53
C PRO A 29 29.14 4.66 -5.66
N ASN A 30 29.22 4.08 -6.86
CA ASN A 30 29.64 4.80 -8.04
C ASN A 30 28.57 5.85 -8.30
N ALA A 31 28.87 7.09 -7.94
CA ALA A 31 28.04 8.25 -8.20
C ALA A 31 28.09 8.57 -9.70
N ALA A 32 27.54 7.66 -10.50
CA ALA A 32 27.23 7.88 -11.90
C ALA A 32 26.32 9.10 -11.96
N ALA A 33 26.90 10.24 -12.36
CA ALA A 33 26.16 11.47 -12.55
C ALA A 33 24.98 11.14 -13.48
N GLN A 34 23.76 11.33 -12.98
CA GLN A 34 22.56 11.14 -13.76
C GLN A 34 22.52 12.25 -14.80
N ASN A 35 23.15 12.02 -15.96
CA ASN A 35 22.89 12.81 -17.15
C ASN A 35 21.37 12.81 -17.33
N PRO A 36 20.69 13.96 -17.22
CA PRO A 36 19.25 14.00 -17.38
C PRO A 36 18.94 13.46 -18.77
N ALA A 37 18.04 12.47 -18.85
CA ALA A 37 17.69 11.85 -20.12
C ALA A 37 17.27 12.94 -21.11
N PRO A 38 17.79 12.91 -22.37
CA PRO A 38 17.58 14.01 -23.31
C PRO A 38 16.08 14.28 -23.48
N SER A 39 15.68 15.52 -23.18
CA SER A 39 14.28 15.93 -23.17
C SER A 39 13.65 15.68 -24.54
N LYS A 40 12.58 14.89 -24.57
CA LYS A 40 11.90 14.52 -25.82
C LYS A 40 11.53 15.79 -26.61
N PRO A 41 11.95 15.94 -27.88
CA PRO A 41 11.59 17.09 -28.68
C PRO A 41 10.08 17.09 -28.95
N LEU A 42 9.49 18.28 -28.84
CA LEU A 42 8.11 18.58 -29.19
C LEU A 42 8.00 18.93 -30.69
N ALA A 43 9.02 19.60 -31.24
CA ALA A 43 9.14 19.92 -32.66
C ALA A 43 10.60 20.02 -33.10
N VAL A 44 10.84 20.11 -34.41
CA VAL A 44 12.14 20.44 -35.01
C VAL A 44 11.92 21.49 -36.11
N ILE A 45 12.69 22.58 -36.08
CA ILE A 45 12.61 23.70 -37.03
C ILE A 45 14.04 24.02 -37.47
N ASN A 46 14.33 23.98 -38.78
CA ASN A 46 15.67 24.26 -39.33
C ASN A 46 16.81 23.53 -38.58
N ASN A 47 16.61 22.23 -38.30
CA ASN A 47 17.48 21.36 -37.50
C ASN A 47 17.63 21.71 -36.01
N GLN A 48 17.09 22.83 -35.52
CA GLN A 48 16.97 23.12 -34.09
C GLN A 48 15.80 22.31 -33.50
N GLN A 49 16.06 21.58 -32.41
CA GLN A 49 15.01 20.92 -31.64
C GLN A 49 14.31 21.94 -30.72
N ILE A 50 13.00 21.83 -30.58
CA ILE A 50 12.20 22.57 -29.61
C ILE A 50 11.67 21.56 -28.59
N THR A 51 11.89 21.81 -27.31
CA THR A 51 11.59 20.93 -26.18
C THR A 51 10.63 21.61 -25.19
N LEU A 52 10.24 20.92 -24.11
CA LEU A 52 9.47 21.54 -23.03
C LEU A 52 10.26 22.65 -22.28
N ALA A 53 11.60 22.63 -22.32
CA ALA A 53 12.44 23.66 -21.70
C ALA A 53 12.35 25.02 -22.42
N ASP A 54 12.02 25.00 -23.72
CA ASP A 54 11.88 26.20 -24.57
C ASP A 54 10.49 26.85 -24.48
N ILE A 55 9.56 26.24 -23.74
CA ILE A 55 8.22 26.75 -23.47
C ILE A 55 8.26 27.71 -22.26
N ASP A 56 7.32 28.67 -22.23
CA ASP A 56 7.11 29.59 -21.11
C ASP A 56 7.12 28.85 -19.74
N PRO A 57 7.81 29.38 -18.70
CA PRO A 57 7.92 28.70 -17.41
C PRO A 57 6.59 28.41 -16.69
N GLN A 58 5.56 29.25 -16.83
CA GLN A 58 4.26 29.02 -16.20
C GLN A 58 3.48 27.91 -16.93
N ILE A 59 3.53 27.91 -18.26
CA ILE A 59 2.94 26.86 -19.10
C ILE A 59 3.68 25.53 -18.87
N ARG A 60 5.03 25.53 -18.82
CA ARG A 60 5.82 24.35 -18.47
C ARG A 60 5.45 23.78 -17.10
N ALA A 61 5.40 24.61 -16.06
CA ALA A 61 5.02 24.15 -14.72
C ALA A 61 3.60 23.56 -14.68
N SER A 62 2.68 24.08 -15.50
CA SER A 62 1.32 23.55 -15.64
C SER A 62 1.32 22.16 -16.31
N ILE A 63 2.10 21.97 -17.37
CA ILE A 63 2.27 20.67 -18.07
C ILE A 63 2.94 19.66 -17.14
N GLU A 64 4.04 20.05 -16.48
CA GLU A 64 4.75 19.19 -15.52
C GLU A 64 3.87 18.76 -14.35
N ASN A 65 2.89 19.56 -13.93
CA ASN A 65 1.94 19.18 -12.89
C ASN A 65 0.85 18.25 -13.44
N LEU A 66 0.33 18.49 -14.64
CA LEU A 66 -0.59 17.58 -15.31
C LEU A 66 0.03 16.18 -15.51
N ASP A 67 1.33 16.08 -15.85
CA ASP A 67 2.04 14.80 -15.94
C ASP A 67 2.14 14.07 -14.58
N LYS A 68 2.28 14.81 -13.47
CA LYS A 68 2.22 14.24 -12.11
C LYS A 68 0.81 13.74 -11.81
N ASP A 69 -0.23 14.56 -12.06
CA ASP A 69 -1.63 14.21 -11.83
C ASP A 69 -2.03 12.95 -12.63
N VAL A 70 -1.58 12.84 -13.88
CA VAL A 70 -1.79 11.67 -14.73
C VAL A 70 -1.06 10.44 -14.21
N ALA A 71 0.18 10.57 -13.70
CA ALA A 71 0.90 9.47 -13.08
C ALA A 71 0.20 8.98 -11.79
N ASP A 72 -0.26 9.93 -10.96
CA ASP A 72 -0.97 9.67 -9.71
C ASP A 72 -2.33 9.01 -9.91
N VAL A 73 -3.11 9.46 -10.91
CA VAL A 73 -4.38 8.81 -11.30
C VAL A 73 -4.12 7.40 -11.82
N ARG A 74 -3.14 7.22 -12.71
CA ARG A 74 -2.76 5.88 -13.22
C ARG A 74 -2.38 4.95 -12.08
N ARG A 75 -1.56 5.44 -11.13
CA ARG A 75 -1.17 4.66 -9.96
C ARG A 75 -2.37 4.29 -9.08
N ARG A 76 -3.22 5.25 -8.71
CA ARG A 76 -4.41 4.98 -7.87
C ARG A 76 -5.35 3.93 -8.50
N VAL A 77 -5.56 3.99 -9.82
CA VAL A 77 -6.36 2.98 -10.54
C VAL A 77 -5.68 1.61 -10.53
N LEU A 78 -4.36 1.55 -10.76
CA LEU A 78 -3.60 0.29 -10.73
C LEU A 78 -3.56 -0.34 -9.33
N ASP A 79 -3.31 0.46 -8.29
CA ASP A 79 -3.29 0.01 -6.89
C ASP A 79 -4.65 -0.60 -6.49
N LEU A 80 -5.77 -0.01 -6.94
CA LEU A 80 -7.13 -0.54 -6.76
C LEU A 80 -7.37 -1.84 -7.54
N GLN A 81 -6.94 -1.92 -8.81
CA GLN A 81 -7.07 -3.14 -9.62
C GLN A 81 -6.28 -4.31 -9.02
N ILE A 82 -5.05 -4.05 -8.55
CA ILE A 82 -4.23 -5.05 -7.86
C ILE A 82 -4.93 -5.54 -6.59
N ALA A 83 -5.47 -4.64 -5.77
CA ALA A 83 -6.21 -5.01 -4.56
C ALA A 83 -7.42 -5.90 -4.86
N GLN A 84 -8.22 -5.57 -5.88
CA GLN A 84 -9.33 -6.43 -6.32
C GLN A 84 -8.84 -7.80 -6.80
N MET A 85 -7.82 -7.85 -7.66
CA MET A 85 -7.28 -9.11 -8.19
C MET A 85 -6.75 -10.03 -7.10
N LEU A 86 -6.12 -9.48 -6.05
CA LEU A 86 -5.64 -10.25 -4.90
C LEU A 86 -6.79 -10.81 -4.05
N LEU A 87 -7.82 -10.00 -3.77
CA LEU A 87 -8.99 -10.44 -3.00
C LEU A 87 -9.83 -11.47 -3.76
N GLU A 88 -9.96 -11.32 -5.08
CA GLU A 88 -10.56 -12.35 -5.94
C GLU A 88 -9.74 -13.65 -5.97
N ALA A 89 -8.40 -13.56 -6.00
CA ALA A 89 -7.53 -14.74 -6.00
C ALA A 89 -7.64 -15.51 -4.68
N GLU A 90 -7.67 -14.82 -3.54
CA GLU A 90 -7.84 -15.46 -2.23
C GLU A 90 -9.24 -16.04 -2.05
N ALA A 91 -10.29 -15.37 -2.53
CA ALA A 91 -11.66 -15.92 -2.54
C ALA A 91 -11.73 -17.22 -3.36
N LYS A 92 -11.15 -17.23 -4.58
CA LYS A 92 -11.06 -18.43 -5.43
C LYS A 92 -10.25 -19.56 -4.76
N LYS A 93 -9.10 -19.24 -4.17
CA LYS A 93 -8.27 -20.19 -3.39
C LYS A 93 -9.02 -20.78 -2.18
N SER A 94 -9.85 -19.99 -1.52
CA SER A 94 -10.69 -20.39 -0.40
C SER A 94 -12.08 -20.94 -0.81
N ASN A 95 -12.32 -21.16 -2.11
CA ASN A 95 -13.57 -21.69 -2.68
C ASN A 95 -14.83 -20.91 -2.25
N THR A 96 -14.72 -19.58 -2.14
CA THR A 96 -15.75 -18.67 -1.63
C THR A 96 -15.90 -17.44 -2.55
N THR A 97 -16.90 -16.58 -2.32
CA THR A 97 -17.05 -15.32 -3.06
C THR A 97 -16.31 -14.17 -2.38
N TYR A 98 -16.05 -13.08 -3.12
CA TYR A 98 -15.50 -11.84 -2.55
C TYR A 98 -16.32 -11.33 -1.36
N GLU A 99 -17.65 -11.27 -1.49
CA GLU A 99 -18.56 -10.80 -0.43
C GLU A 99 -18.52 -11.70 0.81
N GLN A 100 -18.42 -13.01 0.62
CA GLN A 100 -18.31 -13.98 1.71
C GLN A 100 -16.97 -13.86 2.42
N LEU A 101 -15.86 -13.68 1.69
CA LEU A 101 -14.53 -13.42 2.25
C LEU A 101 -14.52 -12.10 3.05
N VAL A 102 -15.04 -11.01 2.50
CA VAL A 102 -15.15 -9.71 3.20
C VAL A 102 -16.00 -9.85 4.46
N LYS A 103 -17.14 -10.55 4.39
CA LYS A 103 -18.01 -10.79 5.55
C LYS A 103 -17.31 -11.62 6.63
N ALA A 104 -16.57 -12.66 6.26
CA ALA A 104 -15.84 -13.49 7.20
C ALA A 104 -14.64 -12.75 7.82
N GLU A 105 -13.77 -12.16 6.99
CA GLU A 105 -12.49 -11.62 7.43
C GLU A 105 -12.57 -10.22 8.03
N ILE A 106 -13.60 -9.43 7.66
CA ILE A 106 -13.80 -8.06 8.15
C ILE A 106 -15.10 -7.98 8.95
N SER A 107 -16.27 -8.11 8.32
CA SER A 107 -17.55 -7.74 8.96
C SER A 107 -17.88 -8.58 10.21
N SER A 108 -17.50 -9.86 10.25
CA SER A 108 -17.74 -10.72 11.41
C SER A 108 -16.79 -10.48 12.61
N LYS A 109 -15.75 -9.66 12.41
CA LYS A 109 -14.73 -9.33 13.43
C LYS A 109 -14.84 -7.91 13.95
N VAL A 110 -15.73 -7.09 13.37
CA VAL A 110 -16.10 -5.78 13.89
C VAL A 110 -17.31 -5.97 14.81
N SER A 111 -17.20 -5.53 16.06
CA SER A 111 -18.33 -5.45 16.98
C SER A 111 -19.19 -4.23 16.66
N ASP A 112 -20.51 -4.32 16.90
CA ASP A 112 -21.39 -3.16 16.88
C ASP A 112 -20.87 -2.05 17.83
N PRO A 113 -20.91 -0.77 17.43
CA PRO A 113 -20.43 0.33 18.27
C PRO A 113 -21.27 0.44 19.54
N THR A 114 -20.62 0.69 20.68
CA THR A 114 -21.32 0.77 21.96
C THR A 114 -22.19 2.03 22.06
N GLU A 115 -23.17 2.00 22.96
CA GLU A 115 -24.06 3.13 23.24
C GLU A 115 -23.31 4.43 23.59
N VAL A 116 -22.14 4.32 24.22
CA VAL A 116 -21.27 5.46 24.56
C VAL A 116 -20.59 6.01 23.30
N GLU A 117 -20.10 5.15 22.42
CA GLU A 117 -19.44 5.55 21.16
C GLU A 117 -20.45 6.15 20.17
N ILE A 118 -21.65 5.56 20.06
CA ILE A 118 -22.76 6.09 19.26
C ILE A 118 -23.11 7.52 19.73
N LYS A 119 -23.25 7.72 21.04
CA LYS A 119 -23.53 9.06 21.60
C LYS A 119 -22.36 10.02 21.33
N ALA A 120 -21.12 9.59 21.56
CA ALA A 120 -19.94 10.43 21.34
C ALA A 120 -19.80 10.86 19.87
N LEU A 121 -20.06 9.96 18.92
CA LEU A 121 -20.03 10.29 17.49
C LEU A 121 -21.14 11.29 17.12
N TYR A 122 -22.36 11.10 17.63
CA TYR A 122 -23.48 12.02 17.43
C TYR A 122 -23.20 13.42 18.03
N ASP A 123 -22.70 13.48 19.27
CA ASP A 123 -22.35 14.73 19.95
C ASP A 123 -21.26 15.48 19.18
N ALA A 124 -20.20 14.78 18.75
CA ALA A 124 -19.09 15.35 17.98
C ALA A 124 -19.50 15.82 16.58
N ASN A 125 -20.49 15.16 15.95
CA ASN A 125 -20.95 15.45 14.60
C ASN A 125 -22.34 16.11 14.56
N ARG A 126 -22.77 16.81 15.63
CA ARG A 126 -24.12 17.38 15.72
C ARG A 126 -24.47 18.32 14.54
N ASN A 127 -23.49 18.98 13.94
CA ASN A 127 -23.68 19.79 12.73
C ASN A 127 -24.12 18.99 11.49
N TYR A 128 -23.72 17.71 11.39
CA TYR A 128 -24.13 16.81 10.31
C TYR A 128 -25.57 16.31 10.51
N PHE A 129 -25.96 15.97 11.75
CA PHE A 129 -27.30 15.51 12.08
C PHE A 129 -28.34 16.66 12.18
N GLY A 130 -27.90 17.90 12.37
CA GLY A 130 -28.73 19.09 12.31
C GLY A 130 -29.75 19.15 13.44
N ALA A 131 -31.03 19.04 13.11
CA ALA A 131 -32.14 19.01 14.08
C ALA A 131 -32.50 17.60 14.57
N THR A 132 -32.06 16.55 13.85
CA THR A 132 -32.30 15.13 14.17
C THR A 132 -31.84 14.79 15.59
N ASP A 133 -32.63 14.01 16.32
CA ASP A 133 -32.25 13.52 17.65
C ASP A 133 -31.34 12.27 17.58
N LEU A 134 -30.80 11.84 18.72
CA LEU A 134 -29.90 10.69 18.79
C LEU A 134 -30.59 9.39 18.34
N GLU A 135 -31.85 9.18 18.72
CA GLU A 135 -32.57 7.94 18.46
C GLU A 135 -32.90 7.79 16.96
N GLN A 136 -33.20 8.91 16.29
CA GLN A 136 -33.33 8.97 14.83
C GLN A 136 -31.98 8.90 14.09
N ALA A 137 -30.88 9.36 14.70
CA ALA A 137 -29.54 9.29 14.12
C ALA A 137 -28.87 7.90 14.26
N ARG A 138 -29.24 7.11 15.28
CA ARG A 138 -28.71 5.75 15.56
C ARG A 138 -28.55 4.86 14.31
N PRO A 139 -29.54 4.72 13.40
CA PRO A 139 -29.42 3.80 12.28
C PRO A 139 -28.33 4.23 11.30
N THR A 140 -28.07 5.53 11.17
CA THR A 140 -27.00 6.10 10.32
C THR A 140 -25.61 5.98 10.98
N ILE A 141 -25.55 5.95 12.31
CA ILE A 141 -24.31 5.81 13.09
C ILE A 141 -23.84 4.34 13.16
N ARG A 142 -24.73 3.37 12.91
CA ARG A 142 -24.45 1.92 12.91
C ARG A 142 -24.27 1.33 11.50
N GLN A 143 -24.07 2.16 10.47
CA GLN A 143 -23.82 1.76 9.08
C GLN A 143 -22.34 1.96 8.70
#